data_AF-A0ABD5DY39-F1
#
_entry.id   AF-A0ABD5DY39-F1
#
_cell.length_a   1.000
_cell.length_b   1.000
_cell.length_c   1.000
_cell.angle_alpha   90.00
_cell.angle_beta   90.00
_cell.angle_gamma   90.00
#
_symmetry.space_group_name_H-M   'P 1'
#
loop_
_entity.id
_entity.type
_entity.pdbx_description
1 polymer ?
#
loop_
_entity_poly.entity_id
_entity_poly.type
_entity_poly.pdbx_seq_one_letter_code
_entity_poly.pdbx_strand_id
1 'polypeptide(L)' 'VYGYPREEAAAIAVRTVTAFLTRYNPLERVLFVCFDEETAAIYRRLLASYP' A
#
# COMPACT_ATOMS: atom_id res chain seq x y z
N VAL A 1 -5.41 15.31 9.41
CA VAL A 1 -4.14 15.97 9.78
C VAL A 1 -3.46 16.61 8.56
N TYR A 2 -3.13 15.87 7.49
CA TYR A 2 -2.61 16.48 6.23
C TYR A 2 -3.61 16.56 5.07
N GLY A 3 -4.80 15.98 5.21
CA GLY A 3 -5.89 16.11 4.24
C GLY A 3 -5.69 15.36 2.92
N TYR A 4 -4.62 14.57 2.78
CA TYR A 4 -4.39 13.81 1.56
C TYR A 4 -5.45 12.70 1.40
N PRO A 5 -6.05 12.51 0.22
CA PRO A 5 -7.08 11.50 -0.01
C PRO A 5 -6.55 10.09 0.26
N ARG A 6 -7.31 9.30 1.03
CA ARG A 6 -6.90 7.95 1.47
C ARG A 6 -6.68 6.99 0.30
N GLU A 7 -7.58 7.00 -0.68
CA GLU A 7 -7.47 6.12 -1.85
C GLU A 7 -6.23 6.42 -2.70
N GLU A 8 -5.97 7.71 -2.96
CA GLU A 8 -4.79 8.14 -3.70
C GLU A 8 -3.50 7.83 -2.93
N ALA A 9 -3.48 8.07 -1.61
CA ALA A 9 -2.33 7.74 -0.77
C ALA A 9 -2.02 6.24 -0.81
N ALA A 10 -3.04 5.41 -0.62
CA ALA A 10 -2.89 3.96 -0.65
C ALA A 10 -2.41 3.47 -2.01
N ALA A 11 -2.95 4.02 -3.11
CA ALA A 11 -2.52 3.67 -4.47
C ALA A 11 -1.05 4.02 -4.72
N ILE A 12 -0.59 5.20 -4.25
CA ILE A 12 0.82 5.60 -4.35
C ILE A 12 1.70 4.67 -3.50
N ALA A 13 1.31 4.39 -2.27
CA ALA A 13 2.07 3.55 -1.35
C ALA A 13 2.27 2.13 -1.91
N VAL A 14 1.18 1.48 -2.33
CA VAL A 14 1.23 0.13 -2.90
C VAL A 14 2.06 0.12 -4.17
N ARG A 15 1.80 1.03 -5.13
CA ARG A 15 2.56 1.10 -6.38
C ARG A 15 4.06 1.26 -6.15
N THR A 16 4.44 2.14 -5.23
CA THR A 16 5.85 2.44 -4.96
C THR A 16 6.56 1.26 -4.32
N VAL A 17 5.91 0.61 -3.34
CA VAL A 17 6.45 -0.58 -2.68
C VAL A 17 6.57 -1.72 -3.69
N THR A 18 5.53 -2.01 -4.48
CA THR A 18 5.58 -3.07 -5.49
C THR A 18 6.69 -2.80 -6.50
N ALA A 19 6.78 -1.59 -7.05
CA ALA A 19 7.84 -1.24 -8.00
C ALA A 19 9.25 -1.39 -7.41
N PHE A 20 9.42 -1.05 -6.13
CA PHE A 20 10.68 -1.28 -5.42
C PHE A 20 10.99 -2.76 -5.31
N LEU A 21 10.05 -3.57 -4.83
CA LEU A 21 10.24 -5.02 -4.63
C LEU A 21 10.46 -5.77 -5.95
N THR A 22 9.82 -5.35 -7.05
CA THR A 22 10.05 -5.94 -8.38
C THR A 22 11.48 -5.67 -8.88
N ARG A 23 12.05 -4.50 -8.56
CA ARG A 23 13.40 -4.12 -9.02
C ARG A 23 14.50 -4.62 -8.07
N TYR A 24 14.25 -4.58 -6.78
CA TYR A 24 15.16 -4.99 -5.71
C TYR A 24 14.35 -5.60 -4.57
N ASN A 25 14.55 -6.89 -4.28
CA ASN A 25 13.83 -7.58 -3.21
C ASN A 25 14.73 -8.01 -2.04
N PRO A 26 15.40 -7.09 -1.32
CA PRO A 26 16.21 -7.45 -0.15
C PRO A 26 15.37 -7.70 1.10
N LEU A 27 14.07 -7.35 1.08
CA LEU A 27 13.20 -7.40 2.24
C LEU A 27 12.40 -8.71 2.24
N GLU A 28 12.35 -9.39 3.38
CA GLU A 28 11.53 -10.61 3.53
C GLU A 28 10.04 -10.28 3.59
N ARG A 29 9.65 -9.15 4.20
CA ARG A 29 8.24 -8.79 4.43
C ARG A 29 8.04 -7.28 4.56
N VAL A 30 6.96 -6.79 3.96
CA VAL A 30 6.46 -5.42 4.13
C VAL A 30 5.05 -5.48 4.73
N LEU A 31 4.79 -4.69 5.77
CA LEU A 31 3.49 -4.62 6.44
C LEU A 31 2.90 -3.22 6.28
N PHE A 32 1.71 -3.13 5.70
CA PHE A 32 0.91 -1.90 5.67
C PHE A 32 0.04 -1.83 6.93
N VAL A 33 0.51 -1.12 7.96
CA VAL A 33 -0.19 -1.00 9.24
C VAL A 33 -1.24 0.11 9.16
N CYS A 34 -2.49 -0.27 8.93
CA CYS A 34 -3.63 0.65 8.88
C CYS A 34 -4.23 0.83 10.28
N PHE A 35 -4.58 2.07 10.64
CA PHE A 35 -5.17 2.39 11.95
C PHE A 35 -6.65 1.98 12.04
N ASP A 36 -7.39 2.16 10.95
CA ASP A 36 -8.83 1.89 10.87
C ASP A 36 -9.18 0.91 9.74
N GLU A 37 -10.37 0.33 9.85
CA GLU A 37 -10.87 -0.72 8.94
C GLU A 37 -11.16 -0.19 7.54
N GLU A 38 -11.58 1.08 7.41
CA GLU A 38 -11.85 1.69 6.11
C GLU A 38 -10.56 1.82 5.29
N THR A 39 -9.50 2.32 5.92
CA THR A 39 -8.16 2.40 5.32
C THR A 39 -7.64 1.00 5.01
N ALA A 40 -7.80 0.04 5.94
CA ALA A 40 -7.40 -1.35 5.72
C ALA A 40 -8.11 -1.97 4.50
N ALA A 41 -9.41 -1.72 4.32
CA ALA A 41 -10.18 -2.21 3.18
C ALA A 41 -9.67 -1.65 1.84
N ILE A 42 -9.30 -0.36 1.79
CA ILE A 42 -8.68 0.25 0.61
C ILE A 42 -7.37 -0.47 0.26
N TYR A 43 -6.49 -0.68 1.24
CA TYR A 43 -5.22 -1.38 1.03
C TYR A 43 -5.43 -2.84 0.59
N ARG A 44 -6.35 -3.58 1.21
CA ARG A 44 -6.65 -4.97 0.81
C ARG A 44 -7.15 -5.05 -0.62
N ARG A 45 -8.05 -4.16 -1.03
CA ARG A 45 -8.55 -4.09 -2.42
C ARG A 45 -7.41 -3.84 -3.40
N LEU A 46 -6.54 -2.87 -3.11
CA LEU A 46 -5.42 -2.54 -3.97
C LEU A 46 -4.41 -3.69 -4.06
N LEU A 47 -4.02 -4.28 -2.93
CA LEU A 47 -3.08 -5.41 -2.91
C LEU A 47 -3.60 -6.63 -3.67
N ALA A 48 -4.91 -6.89 -3.66
CA ALA A 48 -5.51 -7.97 -4.44
C ALA A 48 -5.40 -7.77 -5.97
N SER A 49 -5.19 -6.53 -6.42
CA SER A 49 -5.01 -6.19 -7.84
C SER A 49 -3.55 -6.12 -8.29
N TYR A 50 -2.57 -6.23 -7.39
CA TYR A 50 -1.16 -6.30 -7.76
C TYR A 50 -0.67 -7.76 -7.83
N PRO A 51 0.15 -8.11 -8.84
CA PRO A 51 0.76 -9.44 -8.97
C PRO A 51 1.86 -9.69 -7.94
#